data_AF-A0A2D5URW8-F1
#
_entry.id   AF-A0A2D5URW8-F1
#
_cell.length_a   1.000
_cell.length_b   1.000
_cell.length_c   1.000
_cell.angle_alpha   90.00
_cell.angle_beta   90.00
_cell.angle_gamma   90.00
#
_symmetry.space_group_name_H-M   'P 1'
#
loop_
_entity.id
_entity.type
_entity.pdbx_description
1 polymer ?
#
loop_
_entity_poly.entity_id
_entity_poly.type
_entity_poly.pdbx_seq_one_letter_code
_entity_poly.pdbx_strand_id
1 'polypeptide(L)'
;MSTIKRIYFYTVSLITLSILAVGGQMLLRLAFDLIGGQTLTEIRSPGFTTQQLSLGLALLVIGAALWLPFWRFVQRQVAGSPAETGSTIRKLFLNIILLVTALFSLYAAVDFLTWLMSGLPQQQFPAGGLVNLIVAGAIWFYHWRGEHEEGRPSPASRTLRRWYVYILSAWGLVSLSLNLVRSINFAIFRLPVWGETIASSGVWNTSLPENLSWILLGGGIWVFHWFYMAQGDFGSTLRQVYIYLVAILGGALAGLVALVTSTYNIFHLVFGGLVVDGSAHFLFLGWTIPTILVAATVWLYHQNAVQEEVAQLHERQLSARRIYLYLMSFLGLVTLITGLSVFLGILLNVWIQAAGGVTVVAAGWWQNQLSICLALLIVATPIWLYYWKTVLQMAAEGGVIERGARSRRVYLYVILAIVIILLAADLVNIIYQLLNGLLQGTPGVNILRDVKWSLQTLLLPVPVLLYHWRVLRQDQHLGAEKLLPAKTVTLLASERASGLASRIEQKLGSGIRLLRHLDETPEDMPDLSDEELDNLVTRIETAPGNKVMLVVVGDKVMVLPYRE
;
A
#
# COMPACT_ATOMS: atom_id res chain seq x y z
N MET A 1 -27.72 -3.66 21.38
CA MET A 1 -27.05 -2.50 22.04
C MET A 1 -27.05 -1.31 21.10
N SER A 2 -27.17 -0.08 21.62
CA SER A 2 -26.97 1.13 20.80
C SER A 2 -25.50 1.27 20.37
N THR A 3 -25.26 1.99 19.28
CA THR A 3 -23.91 2.24 18.74
C THR A 3 -22.97 2.86 19.78
N ILE A 4 -23.43 3.86 20.54
CA ILE A 4 -22.64 4.52 21.59
C ILE A 4 -22.23 3.52 22.68
N LYS A 5 -23.16 2.66 23.13
CA LYS A 5 -22.86 1.62 24.13
C LYS A 5 -21.81 0.65 23.57
N ARG A 6 -21.92 0.23 22.30
CA ARG A 6 -20.91 -0.64 21.67
C ARG A 6 -19.54 0.01 21.68
N ILE A 7 -19.41 1.25 21.22
CA ILE A 7 -18.13 1.98 21.22
C ILE A 7 -17.53 1.99 22.62
N TYR A 8 -18.31 2.40 23.62
CA TYR A 8 -17.86 2.44 25.01
C TYR A 8 -17.35 1.08 25.51
N PHE A 9 -18.15 0.02 25.40
CA PHE A 9 -17.80 -1.29 25.93
C PHE A 9 -16.60 -1.92 25.19
N TYR A 10 -16.50 -1.78 23.87
CA TYR A 10 -15.36 -2.32 23.11
C TYR A 10 -14.07 -1.51 23.35
N THR A 11 -14.14 -0.19 23.46
CA THR A 11 -12.98 0.65 23.80
C THR A 11 -12.47 0.32 25.21
N VAL A 12 -13.35 0.25 26.21
CA VAL A 12 -12.96 -0.12 27.57
C VAL A 12 -12.38 -1.53 27.61
N SER A 13 -12.98 -2.48 26.89
CA SER A 13 -12.46 -3.85 26.79
C SER A 13 -11.07 -3.88 26.15
N LEU A 14 -10.80 -3.04 25.15
CA LEU A 14 -9.48 -2.98 24.49
C LEU A 14 -8.41 -2.44 25.43
N ILE A 15 -8.70 -1.35 26.13
CA ILE A 15 -7.78 -0.70 27.07
C ILE A 15 -7.47 -1.64 28.25
N THR A 16 -8.51 -2.21 28.84
CA THR A 16 -8.36 -3.09 30.01
C THR A 16 -7.68 -4.41 29.64
N LEU A 17 -7.90 -4.94 28.43
CA LEU A 17 -7.14 -6.08 27.90
C LEU A 17 -5.66 -5.75 27.75
N SER A 18 -5.33 -4.53 27.30
CA SER A 18 -3.95 -4.09 27.14
C SER A 18 -3.25 -3.99 28.50
N ILE A 19 -3.91 -3.43 29.51
CA ILE A 19 -3.40 -3.38 30.90
C ILE A 19 -3.15 -4.80 31.44
N LEU A 20 -4.12 -5.70 31.25
CA LEU A 20 -4.01 -7.09 31.67
C LEU A 20 -2.84 -7.81 30.95
N ALA A 21 -2.70 -7.59 29.64
CA ALA A 21 -1.63 -8.17 28.84
C ALA A 21 -0.25 -7.69 29.31
N VAL A 22 -0.07 -6.39 29.54
CA VAL A 22 1.19 -5.82 30.04
C VAL A 22 1.51 -6.37 31.43
N GLY A 23 0.55 -6.43 32.35
CA GLY A 23 0.75 -7.03 33.67
C GLY A 23 1.21 -8.49 33.58
N GLY A 24 0.55 -9.29 32.73
CA GLY A 24 0.94 -10.67 32.45
C GLY A 24 2.34 -10.79 31.83
N GLN A 25 2.68 -9.92 30.88
CA GLN A 25 4.00 -9.88 30.25
C GLN A 25 5.10 -9.55 31.26
N MET A 26 4.90 -8.56 32.13
CA MET A 26 5.89 -8.18 33.14
C MET A 26 6.18 -9.33 34.11
N LEU A 27 5.14 -10.01 34.60
CA LEU A 27 5.28 -11.10 35.55
C LEU A 27 5.90 -12.36 34.93
N LEU A 28 5.47 -12.73 33.71
CA LEU A 28 6.06 -13.86 32.99
C LEU A 28 7.52 -13.58 32.61
N ARG A 29 7.84 -12.35 32.23
CA ARG A 29 9.23 -11.94 31.95
C ARG A 29 10.09 -12.05 33.21
N LEU A 30 9.62 -11.53 34.33
CA LEU A 30 10.33 -11.67 35.61
C LEU A 30 10.56 -13.15 35.96
N ALA A 31 9.55 -14.00 35.78
CA ALA A 31 9.68 -15.44 36.03
C ALA A 31 10.74 -16.09 35.13
N PHE A 32 10.77 -15.78 33.83
CA PHE A 32 11.78 -16.32 32.92
C PHE A 32 13.17 -15.73 33.15
N ASP A 33 13.29 -14.46 33.52
CA ASP A 33 14.58 -13.84 33.84
C ASP A 33 15.20 -14.50 35.09
N LEU A 34 14.37 -14.86 36.08
CA LEU A 34 14.78 -15.63 37.26
C LEU A 34 15.22 -17.07 36.92
N ILE A 35 14.45 -17.77 36.07
CA ILE A 35 14.77 -19.16 35.66
C ILE A 35 15.98 -19.22 34.74
N GLY A 36 16.09 -18.26 33.81
CA GLY A 36 17.14 -18.17 32.79
C GLY A 36 18.49 -17.71 33.33
N GLY A 37 18.61 -17.43 34.63
CA GLY A 37 19.87 -17.10 35.28
C GLY A 37 20.46 -15.74 34.87
N GLN A 38 19.63 -14.80 34.40
CA GLN A 38 20.13 -13.50 33.95
C GLN A 38 20.88 -12.77 35.09
N THR A 39 22.16 -12.51 34.85
CA THR A 39 23.13 -12.02 35.83
C THR A 39 23.31 -10.51 35.73
N LEU A 40 22.24 -9.75 35.50
CA LEU A 40 22.30 -8.30 35.64
C LEU A 40 22.30 -8.00 37.15
N THR A 41 23.37 -7.36 37.62
CA THR A 41 23.47 -6.84 39.00
C THR A 41 22.27 -5.96 39.38
N GLU A 42 21.66 -5.30 38.39
CA GLU A 42 20.41 -4.54 38.53
C GLU A 42 19.18 -5.40 38.87
N ILE A 43 19.01 -6.59 38.27
CA ILE A 43 17.89 -7.51 38.56
C ILE A 43 18.02 -8.04 40.00
N ARG A 44 19.25 -8.29 40.46
CA ARG A 44 19.51 -8.70 41.86
C ARG A 44 19.35 -7.57 42.88
N SER A 45 19.18 -6.32 42.45
CA SER A 45 18.85 -5.26 43.39
C SER A 45 17.44 -5.53 43.95
N PRO A 46 17.28 -5.70 45.28
CA PRO A 46 15.98 -6.06 45.86
C PRO A 46 14.88 -5.05 45.51
N GLY A 47 15.25 -3.77 45.34
CA GLY A 47 14.33 -2.70 44.95
C GLY A 47 13.73 -2.89 43.54
N PHE A 48 14.55 -3.21 42.54
CA PHE A 48 14.10 -3.33 41.15
C PHE A 48 13.14 -4.50 40.95
N THR A 49 13.51 -5.70 41.45
CA THR A 49 12.64 -6.88 41.34
C THR A 49 11.32 -6.69 42.09
N THR A 50 11.36 -6.07 43.27
CA THR A 50 10.14 -5.75 44.04
C THR A 50 9.27 -4.73 43.29
N GLN A 51 9.87 -3.72 42.66
CA GLN A 51 9.15 -2.73 41.87
C GLN A 51 8.49 -3.33 40.63
N GLN A 52 9.19 -4.18 39.87
CA GLN A 52 8.59 -4.84 38.70
C GLN A 52 7.49 -5.84 39.09
N LEU A 53 7.71 -6.62 40.15
CA LEU A 53 6.71 -7.56 40.66
C LEU A 53 5.45 -6.81 41.13
N SER A 54 5.60 -5.75 41.92
CA SER A 54 4.48 -4.96 42.43
C SER A 54 3.71 -4.27 41.31
N LEU A 55 4.40 -3.65 40.34
CA LEU A 55 3.76 -3.03 39.18
C LEU A 55 3.05 -4.07 38.30
N GLY A 56 3.71 -5.20 38.01
CA GLY A 56 3.13 -6.30 37.23
C GLY A 56 1.88 -6.90 37.89
N LEU A 57 1.92 -7.13 39.21
CA LEU A 57 0.77 -7.60 39.98
C LEU A 57 -0.36 -6.58 40.00
N ALA A 58 -0.06 -5.29 40.20
CA ALA A 58 -1.07 -4.24 40.18
C ALA A 58 -1.77 -4.17 38.82
N LEU A 59 -1.02 -4.18 37.72
CA LEU A 59 -1.58 -4.17 36.37
C LEU A 59 -2.38 -5.44 36.06
N LEU A 60 -1.91 -6.62 36.47
CA LEU A 60 -2.61 -7.88 36.27
C LEU A 60 -3.94 -7.90 37.04
N VAL A 61 -3.92 -7.54 38.32
CA VAL A 61 -5.11 -7.57 39.20
C VAL A 61 -6.14 -6.54 38.74
N ILE A 62 -5.73 -5.29 38.53
CA ILE A 62 -6.63 -4.22 38.09
C ILE A 62 -7.13 -4.52 36.66
N GLY A 63 -6.23 -4.92 35.76
CA GLY A 63 -6.56 -5.30 34.40
C GLY A 63 -7.58 -6.44 34.35
N ALA A 64 -7.41 -7.50 35.15
CA ALA A 64 -8.35 -8.62 35.22
C ALA A 64 -9.70 -8.21 35.84
N ALA A 65 -9.66 -7.46 36.94
CA ALA A 65 -10.85 -6.99 37.64
C ALA A 65 -11.73 -6.10 36.76
N LEU A 66 -11.12 -5.33 35.85
CA LEU A 66 -11.84 -4.51 34.88
C LEU A 66 -12.20 -5.30 33.61
N TRP A 67 -11.28 -6.07 33.03
CA TRP A 67 -11.53 -6.70 31.74
C TRP A 67 -12.58 -7.82 31.82
N LEU A 68 -12.50 -8.70 32.82
CA LEU A 68 -13.41 -9.85 32.95
C LEU A 68 -14.90 -9.46 32.98
N PRO A 69 -15.38 -8.52 33.82
CA PRO A 69 -16.79 -8.16 33.84
C PRO A 69 -17.24 -7.47 32.55
N PHE A 70 -16.45 -6.55 31.99
CA PHE A 70 -16.78 -5.87 30.73
C PHE A 70 -16.86 -6.87 29.57
N TRP A 71 -15.88 -7.78 29.47
CA TRP A 71 -15.85 -8.78 28.42
C TRP A 71 -16.98 -9.80 28.57
N ARG A 72 -17.25 -10.29 29.79
CA ARG A 72 -18.41 -11.17 30.05
C ARG A 72 -19.74 -10.50 29.69
N PHE A 73 -19.88 -9.21 29.98
CA PHE A 73 -21.06 -8.46 29.58
C PHE A 73 -21.20 -8.41 28.05
N VAL A 74 -20.12 -8.07 27.33
CA VAL A 74 -20.12 -8.08 25.86
C VAL A 74 -20.49 -9.45 25.30
N GLN A 75 -19.93 -10.54 25.85
CA GLN A 75 -20.22 -11.90 25.39
C GLN A 75 -21.68 -12.31 25.63
N ARG A 76 -22.26 -11.96 26.79
CA ARG A 76 -23.69 -12.20 27.06
C ARG A 76 -24.59 -11.46 26.06
N GLN A 77 -24.24 -10.23 25.70
CA GLN A 77 -25.00 -9.45 24.73
C GLN A 77 -24.95 -10.04 23.32
N VAL A 78 -23.81 -10.63 22.94
CA VAL A 78 -23.64 -11.33 21.66
C VAL A 78 -24.42 -12.64 21.63
N ALA A 79 -24.33 -13.43 22.70
CA ALA A 79 -25.09 -14.68 22.84
C ALA A 79 -26.62 -14.45 22.81
N GLY A 80 -27.08 -13.31 23.35
CA GLY A 80 -28.49 -12.94 23.37
C GLY A 80 -29.02 -12.27 22.10
N SER A 81 -28.19 -11.95 21.10
CA SER A 81 -28.65 -11.23 19.90
C SER A 81 -27.76 -11.49 18.67
N PRO A 82 -28.28 -12.15 17.62
CA PRO A 82 -27.56 -12.34 16.35
C PRO A 82 -27.11 -11.03 15.69
N ALA A 83 -27.82 -9.93 15.95
CA ALA A 83 -27.48 -8.61 15.44
C ALA A 83 -26.17 -8.06 16.03
N GLU A 84 -25.77 -8.49 17.23
CA GLU A 84 -24.49 -8.10 17.83
C GLU A 84 -23.31 -8.83 17.18
N THR A 85 -23.49 -10.07 16.75
CA THR A 85 -22.48 -10.85 16.03
C THR A 85 -22.08 -10.16 14.73
N GLY A 86 -23.04 -9.59 13.99
CA GLY A 86 -22.78 -8.88 12.74
C GLY A 86 -22.42 -7.40 12.85
N SER A 87 -22.33 -6.87 14.08
CA SER A 87 -22.05 -5.47 14.36
C SER A 87 -20.69 -5.03 13.83
N THR A 88 -20.66 -3.93 13.06
CA THR A 88 -19.43 -3.35 12.51
C THR A 88 -18.41 -3.03 13.61
N ILE A 89 -18.86 -2.52 14.77
CA ILE A 89 -17.97 -2.15 15.88
C ILE A 89 -17.32 -3.39 16.50
N ARG A 90 -18.07 -4.49 16.68
CA ARG A 90 -17.52 -5.77 17.16
C ARG A 90 -16.45 -6.28 16.22
N LYS A 91 -16.77 -6.32 14.92
CA LYS A 91 -15.84 -6.84 13.92
C LYS A 91 -14.63 -5.93 13.77
N LEU A 92 -14.77 -4.62 13.95
CA LEU A 92 -13.64 -3.69 13.96
C LEU A 92 -12.72 -3.98 15.15
N PHE A 93 -13.30 -4.10 16.35
CA PHE A 93 -12.57 -4.46 17.57
C PHE A 93 -11.80 -5.78 17.42
N LEU A 94 -12.47 -6.84 16.94
CA LEU A 94 -11.83 -8.16 16.75
C LEU A 94 -10.69 -8.08 15.72
N ASN A 95 -10.89 -7.43 14.58
CA ASN A 95 -9.85 -7.33 13.55
C ASN A 95 -8.67 -6.45 14.01
N ILE A 96 -8.89 -5.41 14.82
CA ILE A 96 -7.80 -4.63 15.42
C ILE A 96 -6.98 -5.50 16.38
N ILE A 97 -7.64 -6.24 17.28
CA ILE A 97 -6.94 -7.13 18.22
C ILE A 97 -6.15 -8.19 17.45
N LEU A 98 -6.77 -8.83 16.46
CA LEU A 98 -6.11 -9.84 15.64
C LEU A 98 -4.91 -9.27 14.89
N LEU A 99 -5.04 -8.07 14.31
CA LEU A 99 -3.95 -7.43 13.59
C LEU A 99 -2.78 -7.11 14.52
N VAL A 100 -3.05 -6.41 15.63
CA VAL A 100 -2.02 -5.97 16.58
C VAL A 100 -1.34 -7.18 17.19
N THR A 101 -2.09 -8.15 17.70
CA THR A 101 -1.49 -9.34 18.32
C THR A 101 -0.75 -10.22 17.32
N ALA A 102 -1.21 -10.36 16.08
CA ALA A 102 -0.47 -11.06 15.04
C ALA A 102 0.88 -10.40 14.72
N LEU A 103 0.92 -9.07 14.62
CA LEU A 103 2.17 -8.33 14.40
C LEU A 103 3.12 -8.47 15.59
N PHE A 104 2.63 -8.29 16.82
CA PHE A 104 3.44 -8.49 18.03
C PHE A 104 3.99 -9.92 18.12
N SER A 105 3.16 -10.93 17.86
CA SER A 105 3.59 -12.33 17.81
C SER A 105 4.61 -12.58 16.70
N LEU A 106 4.46 -11.97 15.53
CA LEU A 106 5.45 -12.09 14.45
C LEU A 106 6.82 -11.56 14.86
N TYR A 107 6.88 -10.32 15.36
CA TYR A 107 8.13 -9.72 15.81
C TYR A 107 8.78 -10.54 16.92
N ALA A 108 7.99 -10.94 17.93
CA ALA A 108 8.45 -11.78 19.02
C ALA A 108 8.96 -13.16 18.55
N ALA A 109 8.30 -13.77 17.56
CA ALA A 109 8.73 -15.02 16.95
C ALA A 109 10.03 -14.85 16.15
N VAL A 110 10.20 -13.71 15.45
CA VAL A 110 11.44 -13.38 14.74
C VAL A 110 12.58 -13.22 15.73
N ASP A 111 12.40 -12.46 16.81
CA ASP A 111 13.44 -12.27 17.83
C ASP A 111 13.85 -13.61 18.46
N PHE A 112 12.86 -14.44 18.79
CA PHE A 112 13.11 -15.76 19.37
C PHE A 112 13.81 -16.71 18.39
N LEU A 113 13.37 -16.75 17.13
CA LEU A 113 13.99 -17.58 16.10
C LEU A 113 15.41 -17.09 15.76
N THR A 114 15.64 -15.77 15.79
CA THR A 114 16.95 -15.16 15.61
C THR A 114 17.90 -15.64 16.71
N TRP A 115 17.48 -15.56 17.97
CA TRP A 115 18.26 -16.08 19.09
C TRP A 115 18.55 -17.58 18.96
N LEU A 116 17.53 -18.38 18.62
CA LEU A 116 17.68 -19.83 18.41
C LEU A 116 18.72 -20.14 17.33
N MET A 117 18.66 -19.40 16.22
CA MET A 117 19.59 -19.53 15.12
C MET A 117 20.99 -19.10 15.52
N SER A 118 21.19 -17.94 16.16
CA SER A 118 22.49 -17.39 16.56
C SER A 118 23.33 -18.29 17.48
N GLY A 119 22.73 -19.33 18.06
CA GLY A 119 23.39 -20.32 18.90
C GLY A 119 23.23 -20.03 20.39
N LEU A 120 22.75 -21.04 21.13
CA LEU A 120 22.44 -20.98 22.57
C LEU A 120 23.55 -20.40 23.46
N PRO A 121 24.88 -20.56 23.18
CA PRO A 121 25.93 -20.03 24.05
C PRO A 121 26.31 -18.56 23.81
N GLN A 122 25.95 -17.95 22.67
CA GLN A 122 26.50 -16.64 22.27
C GLN A 122 25.60 -15.46 22.63
N GLN A 123 24.29 -15.67 22.84
CA GLN A 123 23.35 -14.59 23.17
C GLN A 123 22.46 -14.92 24.36
N GLN A 124 22.19 -13.88 25.17
CA GLN A 124 21.30 -13.94 26.32
C GLN A 124 19.90 -14.41 25.89
N PHE A 125 19.28 -15.25 26.72
CA PHE A 125 17.93 -15.76 26.48
C PHE A 125 16.92 -14.60 26.32
N PRO A 126 16.16 -14.52 25.21
CA PRO A 126 15.27 -13.39 24.92
C PRO A 126 13.93 -13.58 25.64
N ALA A 127 13.95 -13.57 26.98
CA ALA A 127 12.75 -13.76 27.80
C ALA A 127 11.62 -12.82 27.39
N GLY A 128 11.92 -11.54 27.11
CA GLY A 128 10.93 -10.58 26.63
C GLY A 128 10.27 -10.99 25.31
N GLY A 129 11.05 -11.48 24.34
CA GLY A 129 10.53 -11.97 23.06
C GLY A 129 9.62 -13.17 23.24
N LEU A 130 10.07 -14.19 23.97
CA LEU A 130 9.26 -15.39 24.21
C LEU A 130 7.96 -15.08 24.96
N VAL A 131 8.01 -14.20 25.98
CA VAL A 131 6.83 -13.78 26.73
C VAL A 131 5.85 -13.02 25.85
N ASN A 132 6.34 -12.11 25.01
CA ASN A 132 5.49 -11.40 24.07
C ASN A 132 4.82 -12.37 23.11
N LEU A 133 5.54 -13.38 22.62
CA LEU A 133 4.99 -14.43 21.76
C LEU A 133 3.88 -15.22 22.46
N ILE A 134 4.11 -15.64 23.72
CA ILE A 134 3.14 -16.42 24.50
C ILE A 134 1.88 -15.58 24.78
N VAL A 135 2.03 -14.36 25.31
CA VAL A 135 0.89 -13.52 25.71
C VAL A 135 0.12 -13.03 24.48
N ALA A 136 0.80 -12.47 23.48
CA ALA A 136 0.14 -12.01 22.26
C ALA A 136 -0.47 -13.17 21.49
N GLY A 137 0.21 -14.33 21.41
CA GLY A 137 -0.30 -15.53 20.76
C GLY A 137 -1.55 -16.09 21.45
N ALA A 138 -1.58 -16.10 22.79
CA ALA A 138 -2.77 -16.51 23.54
C ALA A 138 -3.97 -15.57 23.32
N ILE A 139 -3.73 -14.25 23.33
CA ILE A 139 -4.77 -13.26 23.04
C ILE A 139 -5.25 -13.42 21.59
N TRP A 140 -4.33 -13.56 20.63
CA TRP A 140 -4.65 -13.77 19.23
C TRP A 140 -5.51 -15.02 19.04
N PHE A 141 -5.08 -16.16 19.59
CA PHE A 141 -5.77 -17.44 19.46
C PHE A 141 -7.19 -17.39 20.04
N TYR A 142 -7.35 -16.79 21.23
CA TYR A 142 -8.66 -16.63 21.87
C TYR A 142 -9.63 -15.83 21.01
N HIS A 143 -9.19 -14.68 20.48
CA HIS A 143 -10.04 -13.81 19.66
C HIS A 143 -10.25 -14.35 18.24
N TRP A 144 -9.27 -15.06 17.68
CA TRP A 144 -9.36 -15.69 16.37
C TRP A 144 -10.40 -16.80 16.37
N ARG A 145 -10.38 -17.64 17.41
CA ARG A 145 -11.40 -18.68 17.60
C ARG A 145 -12.80 -18.07 17.63
N GLY A 146 -12.99 -17.01 18.41
CA GLY A 146 -14.27 -16.30 18.47
C GLY A 146 -14.69 -15.69 17.13
N GLU A 147 -13.78 -15.03 16.40
CA GLU A 147 -14.10 -14.48 15.07
C GLU A 147 -14.46 -15.56 14.06
N HIS A 148 -13.75 -16.69 14.11
CA HIS A 148 -13.95 -17.82 13.22
C HIS A 148 -15.30 -18.49 13.44
N GLU A 149 -15.67 -18.74 14.70
CA GLU A 149 -16.96 -19.32 15.08
C GLU A 149 -18.14 -18.39 14.70
N GLU A 150 -17.98 -17.07 14.85
CA GLU A 150 -19.01 -16.09 14.51
C GLU A 150 -19.21 -15.87 13.00
N GLY A 151 -18.22 -16.21 12.19
CA GLY A 151 -18.22 -15.97 10.76
C GLY A 151 -18.41 -14.49 10.36
N ARG A 152 -18.94 -14.29 9.15
CA ARG A 152 -18.95 -12.98 8.45
C ARG A 152 -20.36 -12.61 7.97
N PRO A 153 -21.29 -12.35 8.90
CA PRO A 153 -22.71 -12.18 8.57
C PRO A 153 -23.03 -10.86 7.85
N SER A 154 -22.14 -9.84 7.91
CA SER A 154 -22.39 -8.52 7.30
C SER A 154 -21.34 -8.13 6.24
N PRO A 155 -21.70 -7.31 5.23
CA PRO A 155 -20.72 -6.80 4.26
C PRO A 155 -19.55 -6.04 4.91
N ALA A 156 -19.83 -5.25 5.94
CA ALA A 156 -18.81 -4.53 6.70
C ALA A 156 -17.83 -5.50 7.39
N SER A 157 -18.31 -6.62 7.94
CA SER A 157 -17.45 -7.64 8.55
C SER A 157 -16.46 -8.25 7.55
N ARG A 158 -16.91 -8.50 6.31
CA ARG A 158 -16.05 -9.02 5.23
C ARG A 158 -14.96 -8.01 4.87
N THR A 159 -15.30 -6.73 4.77
CA THR A 159 -14.33 -5.66 4.48
C THR A 159 -13.29 -5.50 5.58
N LEU A 160 -13.70 -5.56 6.85
CA LEU A 160 -12.76 -5.46 7.98
C LEU A 160 -11.79 -6.64 8.04
N ARG A 161 -12.27 -7.86 7.75
CA ARG A 161 -11.38 -9.02 7.60
C ARG A 161 -10.40 -8.84 6.45
N ARG A 162 -10.83 -8.30 5.31
CA ARG A 162 -9.93 -8.03 4.18
C ARG A 162 -8.80 -7.09 4.60
N TRP A 163 -9.06 -6.06 5.42
CA TRP A 163 -8.02 -5.19 5.95
C TRP A 163 -6.97 -5.96 6.76
N TYR A 164 -7.41 -6.79 7.70
CA TYR A 164 -6.53 -7.67 8.46
C TYR A 164 -5.66 -8.55 7.53
N VAL A 165 -6.28 -9.23 6.57
CA VAL A 165 -5.60 -10.15 5.64
C VAL A 165 -4.59 -9.44 4.74
N TYR A 166 -4.98 -8.33 4.10
CA TYR A 166 -4.10 -7.64 3.16
C TYR A 166 -3.01 -6.81 3.84
N ILE A 167 -3.23 -6.31 5.07
CA ILE A 167 -2.15 -5.69 5.85
C ILE A 167 -1.08 -6.72 6.21
N LEU A 168 -1.47 -7.90 6.71
CA LEU A 168 -0.50 -8.96 7.02
C LEU A 168 0.16 -9.55 5.78
N SER A 169 -0.57 -9.67 4.67
CA SER A 169 0.02 -10.05 3.38
C SER A 169 1.05 -9.01 2.91
N ALA A 170 0.76 -7.72 3.07
CA ALA A 170 1.68 -6.63 2.68
C ALA A 170 2.93 -6.64 3.55
N TRP A 171 2.74 -6.73 4.86
CA TRP A 171 3.82 -6.82 5.82
C TRP A 171 4.74 -8.01 5.53
N GLY A 172 4.17 -9.21 5.37
CA GLY A 172 4.91 -10.43 5.07
C GLY A 172 5.70 -10.33 3.76
N LEU A 173 5.08 -9.81 2.69
CA LEU A 173 5.74 -9.65 1.38
C LEU A 173 6.92 -8.67 1.44
N VAL A 174 6.72 -7.52 2.10
CA VAL A 174 7.76 -6.49 2.24
C VAL A 174 8.91 -7.02 3.11
N SER A 175 8.61 -7.63 4.25
CA SER A 175 9.62 -8.25 5.11
C SER A 175 10.39 -9.35 4.39
N LEU A 176 9.71 -10.25 3.67
CA LEU A 176 10.37 -11.29 2.87
C LEU A 176 11.31 -10.66 1.84
N SER A 177 10.82 -9.70 1.05
CA SER A 177 11.57 -9.09 -0.04
C SER A 177 12.82 -8.35 0.46
N LEU A 178 12.67 -7.52 1.50
CA LEU A 178 13.78 -6.75 2.07
C LEU A 178 14.85 -7.65 2.67
N ASN A 179 14.44 -8.70 3.39
CA ASN A 179 15.38 -9.59 4.06
C ASN A 179 16.06 -10.58 3.10
N LEU A 180 15.42 -10.95 1.99
CA LEU A 180 16.10 -11.64 0.89
C LEU A 180 17.24 -10.79 0.31
N VAL A 181 16.98 -9.51 0.01
CA VAL A 181 18.02 -8.59 -0.49
C VAL A 181 19.13 -8.41 0.53
N ARG A 182 18.79 -8.18 1.81
CA ARG A 182 19.77 -8.00 2.89
C ARG A 182 20.64 -9.24 3.10
N SER A 183 20.07 -10.44 3.06
CA SER A 183 20.81 -11.69 3.19
C SER A 183 21.79 -11.90 2.04
N ILE A 184 21.36 -11.67 0.80
CA ILE A 184 22.23 -11.82 -0.38
C ILE A 184 23.35 -10.77 -0.35
N ASN A 185 23.00 -9.52 -0.05
CA ASN A 185 23.96 -8.43 0.10
C ASN A 185 25.01 -8.77 1.18
N PHE A 186 24.56 -9.22 2.35
CA PHE A 186 25.43 -9.65 3.43
C PHE A 186 26.38 -10.78 3.00
N ALA A 187 25.88 -11.79 2.27
CA ALA A 187 26.72 -12.88 1.75
C ALA A 187 27.77 -12.38 0.75
N ILE A 188 27.41 -11.46 -0.14
CA ILE A 188 28.31 -10.87 -1.14
C ILE A 188 29.44 -10.08 -0.47
N PHE A 189 29.14 -9.27 0.55
CA PHE A 189 30.12 -8.50 1.32
C PHE A 189 31.19 -9.36 2.01
N ARG A 190 30.97 -10.67 2.16
CA ARG A 190 31.91 -11.62 2.78
C ARG A 190 32.67 -12.49 1.78
N LEU A 191 32.48 -12.27 0.48
CA LEU A 191 33.28 -12.95 -0.54
C LEU A 191 34.75 -12.49 -0.46
N PRO A 192 35.73 -13.35 -0.78
CA PRO A 192 37.16 -13.02 -0.67
C PRO A 192 37.62 -11.78 -1.46
N VAL A 193 36.82 -11.35 -2.45
CA VAL A 193 37.04 -10.14 -3.25
C VAL A 193 36.82 -8.86 -2.42
N TRP A 194 35.98 -8.90 -1.39
CA TRP A 194 35.50 -7.74 -0.63
C TRP A 194 35.64 -7.86 0.89
N GLY A 195 35.93 -9.04 1.43
CA GLY A 195 36.08 -9.26 2.88
C GLY A 195 36.98 -10.44 3.23
N GLU A 196 37.28 -10.59 4.53
CA GLU A 196 37.94 -11.79 5.06
C GLU A 196 37.04 -13.02 4.91
N THR A 197 37.65 -14.14 4.51
CA THR A 197 37.03 -15.43 4.19
C THR A 197 35.86 -15.85 5.09
N ILE A 198 34.82 -16.43 4.48
CA ILE A 198 33.59 -17.02 5.06
C ILE A 198 33.85 -17.95 6.27
N ALA A 199 35.08 -18.45 6.42
CA ALA A 199 35.47 -19.44 7.43
C ALA A 199 35.86 -18.85 8.81
N SER A 200 35.63 -17.57 9.10
CA SER A 200 35.72 -17.05 10.47
C SER A 200 34.39 -17.22 11.20
N SER A 201 34.45 -17.64 12.47
CA SER A 201 33.32 -17.88 13.38
C SER A 201 32.39 -16.68 13.64
N GLY A 202 32.59 -15.56 12.94
CA GLY A 202 31.82 -14.32 13.07
C GLY A 202 30.61 -14.20 12.14
N VAL A 203 30.51 -14.94 11.04
CA VAL A 203 29.39 -14.79 10.06
C VAL A 203 28.03 -15.05 10.72
N TRP A 204 27.98 -16.05 11.60
CA TRP A 204 26.76 -16.47 12.29
C TRP A 204 26.38 -15.59 13.49
N ASN A 205 27.28 -14.70 13.93
CA ASN A 205 27.06 -13.76 15.05
C ASN A 205 26.77 -12.31 14.58
N THR A 206 26.17 -12.17 13.38
CA THR A 206 25.82 -10.87 12.76
C THR A 206 24.32 -10.83 12.42
N SER A 207 23.86 -9.89 11.59
CA SER A 207 22.46 -9.74 11.17
C SER A 207 21.88 -10.90 10.33
N LEU A 208 22.66 -11.95 10.02
CA LEU A 208 22.20 -13.05 9.16
C LEU A 208 21.06 -13.89 9.78
N PRO A 209 21.14 -14.35 11.05
CA PRO A 209 20.03 -15.06 11.71
C PRO A 209 18.72 -14.24 11.75
N GLU A 210 18.82 -12.92 11.91
CA GLU A 210 17.68 -12.01 11.89
C GLU A 210 17.02 -11.99 10.51
N ASN A 211 17.82 -11.78 9.45
CA ASN A 211 17.30 -11.77 8.09
C ASN A 211 16.67 -13.12 7.72
N LEU A 212 17.30 -14.25 8.10
CA LEU A 212 16.76 -15.59 7.87
C LEU A 212 15.45 -15.82 8.63
N SER A 213 15.34 -15.33 9.87
CA SER A 213 14.11 -15.42 10.65
C SER A 213 12.97 -14.63 10.01
N TRP A 214 13.24 -13.43 9.49
CA TRP A 214 12.26 -12.65 8.71
C TRP A 214 11.88 -13.31 7.39
N ILE A 215 12.83 -13.95 6.69
CA ILE A 215 12.52 -14.70 5.45
C ILE A 215 11.55 -15.84 5.77
N LEU A 216 11.81 -16.62 6.82
CA LEU A 216 10.97 -17.76 7.19
C LEU A 216 9.60 -17.33 7.72
N LEU A 217 9.56 -16.43 8.71
CA LEU A 217 8.31 -16.06 9.38
C LEU A 217 7.52 -15.02 8.59
N GLY A 218 8.19 -14.02 8.01
CA GLY A 218 7.56 -13.05 7.12
C GLY A 218 7.06 -13.71 5.83
N GLY A 219 7.87 -14.61 5.25
CA GLY A 219 7.45 -15.44 4.11
C GLY A 219 6.29 -16.37 4.45
N GLY A 220 6.33 -17.03 5.61
CA GLY A 220 5.24 -17.87 6.10
C GLY A 220 3.94 -17.11 6.28
N ILE A 221 4.00 -15.90 6.85
CA ILE A 221 2.83 -15.00 6.99
C ILE A 221 2.31 -14.57 5.63
N TRP A 222 3.18 -14.19 4.70
CA TRP A 222 2.75 -13.84 3.35
C TRP A 222 2.05 -15.02 2.68
N VAL A 223 2.67 -16.20 2.70
CA VAL A 223 2.10 -17.41 2.08
C VAL A 223 0.73 -17.73 2.67
N PHE A 224 0.62 -17.75 4.00
CA PHE A 224 -0.64 -18.02 4.68
C PHE A 224 -1.72 -17.00 4.37
N HIS A 225 -1.41 -15.69 4.41
CA HIS A 225 -2.45 -14.68 4.20
C HIS A 225 -2.83 -14.52 2.73
N TRP A 226 -1.87 -14.63 1.81
CA TRP A 226 -2.09 -14.47 0.38
C TRP A 226 -2.72 -15.71 -0.26
N PHE A 227 -2.18 -16.91 -0.02
CA PHE A 227 -2.67 -18.12 -0.69
C PHE A 227 -3.85 -18.78 0.04
N TYR A 228 -3.90 -18.70 1.37
CA TYR A 228 -4.96 -19.35 2.15
C TYR A 228 -6.07 -18.39 2.57
N MET A 229 -5.75 -17.28 3.28
CA MET A 229 -6.81 -16.40 3.81
C MET A 229 -7.51 -15.54 2.74
N ALA A 230 -6.79 -15.16 1.68
CA ALA A 230 -7.30 -14.37 0.57
C ALA A 230 -7.82 -15.22 -0.61
N GLN A 231 -7.82 -16.55 -0.48
CA GLN A 231 -8.33 -17.45 -1.51
C GLN A 231 -9.80 -17.13 -1.84
N GLY A 232 -10.11 -17.02 -3.13
CA GLY A 232 -11.47 -16.76 -3.60
C GLY A 232 -11.98 -15.33 -3.36
N ASP A 233 -11.15 -14.39 -2.87
CA ASP A 233 -11.54 -12.98 -2.71
C ASP A 233 -11.46 -12.18 -4.04
N PHE A 234 -11.84 -12.83 -5.14
CA PHE A 234 -11.81 -12.26 -6.48
C PHE A 234 -12.73 -11.03 -6.57
N GLY A 235 -12.23 -9.95 -7.17
CA GLY A 235 -13.03 -8.75 -7.37
C GLY A 235 -13.13 -7.78 -6.19
N SER A 236 -12.47 -8.07 -5.08
CA SER A 236 -12.37 -7.18 -3.93
C SER A 236 -11.51 -5.96 -4.27
N THR A 237 -12.01 -4.74 -4.00
CA THR A 237 -11.23 -3.50 -4.18
C THR A 237 -9.95 -3.53 -3.36
N LEU A 238 -9.98 -4.11 -2.15
CA LEU A 238 -8.79 -4.14 -1.29
C LEU A 238 -7.73 -5.12 -1.79
N ARG A 239 -8.14 -6.19 -2.47
CA ARG A 239 -7.23 -7.08 -3.21
C ARG A 239 -6.50 -6.31 -4.31
N GLN A 240 -7.24 -5.51 -5.07
CA GLN A 240 -6.66 -4.65 -6.11
C GLN A 240 -5.71 -3.62 -5.52
N VAL A 241 -6.06 -2.98 -4.39
CA VAL A 241 -5.17 -2.06 -3.69
C VAL A 241 -3.87 -2.77 -3.27
N TYR A 242 -3.95 -3.96 -2.67
CA TYR A 242 -2.77 -4.75 -2.33
C TYR A 242 -1.89 -5.03 -3.55
N ILE A 243 -2.47 -5.58 -4.62
CA ILE A 243 -1.70 -5.95 -5.82
C ILE A 243 -1.07 -4.72 -6.48
N TYR A 244 -1.84 -3.66 -6.73
CA TYR A 244 -1.34 -2.51 -7.46
C TYR A 244 -0.42 -1.60 -6.63
N LEU A 245 -0.79 -1.32 -5.37
CA LEU A 245 -0.06 -0.36 -4.53
C LEU A 245 1.14 -1.00 -3.84
N VAL A 246 0.99 -2.21 -3.29
CA VAL A 246 2.06 -2.85 -2.51
C VAL A 246 2.96 -3.66 -3.43
N ALA A 247 2.40 -4.61 -4.19
CA ALA A 247 3.22 -5.54 -4.96
C ALA A 247 3.78 -4.91 -6.25
N ILE A 248 2.91 -4.41 -7.13
CA ILE A 248 3.31 -3.89 -8.44
C ILE A 248 4.06 -2.57 -8.29
N LEU A 249 3.49 -1.56 -7.63
CA LEU A 249 4.15 -0.27 -7.47
C LEU A 249 5.36 -0.36 -6.54
N GLY A 250 5.26 -1.09 -5.42
CA GLY A 250 6.39 -1.29 -4.50
C GLY A 250 7.56 -2.03 -5.17
N GLY A 251 7.27 -3.11 -5.90
CA GLY A 251 8.27 -3.83 -6.70
C GLY A 251 8.89 -2.94 -7.79
N ALA A 252 8.08 -2.25 -8.58
CA ALA A 252 8.58 -1.35 -9.62
C ALA A 252 9.42 -0.20 -9.06
N LEU A 253 9.03 0.40 -7.94
CA LEU A 253 9.81 1.42 -7.26
C LEU A 253 11.16 0.89 -6.76
N ALA A 254 11.17 -0.28 -6.12
CA ALA A 254 12.41 -0.91 -5.66
C ALA A 254 13.36 -1.24 -6.82
N GLY A 255 12.83 -1.84 -7.90
CA GLY A 255 13.59 -2.11 -9.12
C GLY A 255 14.11 -0.83 -9.77
N LEU A 256 13.30 0.23 -9.83
CA LEU A 256 13.70 1.54 -10.35
C LEU A 256 14.84 2.17 -9.55
N VAL A 257 14.76 2.16 -8.22
CA VAL A 257 15.81 2.68 -7.33
C VAL A 257 17.11 1.90 -7.52
N ALA A 258 17.03 0.58 -7.63
CA ALA A 258 18.20 -0.26 -7.89
C ALA A 258 18.81 0.05 -9.26
N LEU A 259 17.99 0.16 -10.32
CA LEU A 259 18.45 0.50 -11.67
C LEU A 259 19.10 1.89 -11.72
N VAL A 260 18.46 2.92 -11.15
CA VAL A 260 19.02 4.28 -11.09
C VAL A 260 20.34 4.26 -10.32
N THR A 261 20.42 3.54 -9.20
CA THR A 261 21.68 3.43 -8.44
C THR A 261 22.77 2.72 -9.24
N SER A 262 22.44 1.62 -9.94
CA SER A 262 23.42 0.92 -10.76
C SER A 262 23.94 1.81 -11.90
N THR A 263 23.04 2.48 -12.61
CA THR A 263 23.41 3.41 -13.69
C THR A 263 24.21 4.61 -13.16
N TYR A 264 23.84 5.13 -11.99
CA TYR A 264 24.59 6.18 -11.30
C TYR A 264 26.05 5.77 -11.04
N ASN A 265 26.27 4.60 -10.45
CA ASN A 265 27.62 4.13 -10.12
C ASN A 265 28.46 3.83 -11.37
N ILE A 266 27.83 3.42 -12.47
CA ILE A 266 28.49 3.26 -13.77
C ILE A 266 28.95 4.62 -14.31
N PHE A 267 28.09 5.64 -14.32
CA PHE A 267 28.50 6.99 -14.75
C PHE A 267 29.54 7.62 -13.83
N HIS A 268 29.40 7.41 -12.52
CA HIS A 268 30.34 7.93 -11.55
C HIS A 268 31.74 7.34 -11.78
N LEU A 269 31.83 6.05 -12.14
CA LEU A 269 33.08 5.41 -12.54
C LEU A 269 33.65 6.04 -13.83
N VAL A 270 32.82 6.28 -14.83
CA VAL A 270 33.23 6.86 -16.13
C VAL A 270 33.77 8.29 -15.98
N PHE A 271 33.14 9.12 -15.14
CA PHE A 271 33.53 10.53 -14.98
C PHE A 271 34.58 10.76 -13.90
N GLY A 272 34.57 9.97 -12.83
CA GLY A 272 35.43 10.14 -11.65
C GLY A 272 36.66 9.22 -11.62
N GLY A 273 36.66 8.14 -12.41
CA GLY A 273 37.65 7.08 -12.28
C GLY A 273 37.53 6.32 -10.95
N LEU A 274 38.47 5.41 -10.68
CA LEU A 274 38.56 4.72 -9.39
C LEU A 274 39.33 5.60 -8.41
N VAL A 275 38.62 6.20 -7.44
CA VAL A 275 39.20 7.02 -6.36
C VAL A 275 39.47 6.20 -5.09
N VAL A 276 38.80 5.06 -4.95
CA VAL A 276 38.92 4.08 -3.84
C VAL A 276 39.48 2.77 -4.40
N ASP A 277 39.96 1.86 -3.53
CA ASP A 277 40.25 0.46 -3.90
C ASP A 277 39.19 -0.07 -4.86
N GLY A 278 39.62 -0.54 -6.04
CA GLY A 278 38.73 -0.82 -7.17
C GLY A 278 37.60 -1.80 -6.83
N SER A 279 37.82 -2.70 -5.86
CA SER A 279 36.80 -3.63 -5.37
C SER A 279 35.67 -2.93 -4.60
N ALA A 280 35.97 -1.93 -3.77
CA ALA A 280 35.00 -1.24 -2.93
C ALA A 280 33.95 -0.46 -3.73
N HIS A 281 34.31 0.03 -4.92
CA HIS A 281 33.36 0.69 -5.82
C HIS A 281 32.18 -0.21 -6.21
N PHE A 282 32.41 -1.52 -6.37
CA PHE A 282 31.40 -2.46 -6.86
C PHE A 282 30.45 -2.99 -5.79
N LEU A 283 30.58 -2.55 -4.54
CA LEU A 283 29.73 -3.01 -3.42
C LEU A 283 28.24 -2.72 -3.62
N PHE A 284 27.88 -1.72 -4.43
CA PHE A 284 26.47 -1.45 -4.76
C PHE A 284 25.79 -2.63 -5.50
N LEU A 285 26.56 -3.46 -6.22
CA LEU A 285 26.02 -4.64 -6.91
C LEU A 285 25.45 -5.66 -5.92
N GLY A 286 25.99 -5.69 -4.69
CA GLY A 286 25.56 -6.58 -3.62
C GLY A 286 24.09 -6.44 -3.25
N TRP A 287 23.50 -5.26 -3.38
CA TRP A 287 22.08 -5.04 -3.10
C TRP A 287 21.25 -4.68 -4.33
N THR A 288 21.83 -4.02 -5.34
CA THR A 288 21.08 -3.61 -6.55
C THR A 288 20.66 -4.80 -7.41
N ILE A 289 21.55 -5.77 -7.65
CA ILE A 289 21.20 -6.98 -8.43
C ILE A 289 20.11 -7.78 -7.71
N PRO A 290 20.24 -8.13 -6.42
CA PRO A 290 19.17 -8.85 -5.71
C PRO A 290 17.86 -8.07 -5.69
N THR A 291 17.91 -6.74 -5.52
CA THR A 291 16.70 -5.92 -5.54
C THR A 291 15.99 -5.99 -6.88
N ILE A 292 16.72 -5.92 -8.01
CA ILE A 292 16.14 -6.06 -9.35
C ILE A 292 15.49 -7.43 -9.51
N LEU A 293 16.16 -8.51 -9.09
CA LEU A 293 15.63 -9.87 -9.22
C LEU A 293 14.38 -10.09 -8.35
N VAL A 294 14.42 -9.65 -7.09
CA VAL A 294 13.29 -9.78 -6.16
C VAL A 294 12.13 -8.91 -6.63
N ALA A 295 12.38 -7.66 -7.02
CA ALA A 295 11.37 -6.75 -7.57
C ALA A 295 10.71 -7.32 -8.83
N ALA A 296 11.51 -7.84 -9.77
CA ALA A 296 11.00 -8.47 -10.98
C ALA A 296 10.16 -9.71 -10.66
N THR A 297 10.59 -10.54 -9.70
CA THR A 297 9.84 -11.72 -9.27
C THR A 297 8.49 -11.34 -8.66
N VAL A 298 8.47 -10.40 -7.72
CA VAL A 298 7.24 -9.89 -7.10
C VAL A 298 6.31 -9.29 -8.14
N TRP A 299 6.86 -8.51 -9.07
CA TRP A 299 6.11 -7.88 -10.14
C TRP A 299 5.51 -8.92 -11.10
N LEU A 300 6.31 -9.83 -11.65
CA LEU A 300 5.86 -10.88 -12.58
C LEU A 300 4.79 -11.77 -11.96
N TYR A 301 5.01 -12.22 -10.72
CA TYR A 301 4.05 -13.07 -10.02
C TYR A 301 2.68 -12.39 -9.87
N HIS A 302 2.65 -11.14 -9.39
CA HIS A 302 1.37 -10.44 -9.18
C HIS A 302 0.72 -9.98 -10.49
N GLN A 303 1.51 -9.73 -11.54
CA GLN A 303 0.97 -9.49 -12.89
C GLN A 303 0.26 -10.74 -13.43
N ASN A 304 0.88 -11.91 -13.30
CA ASN A 304 0.28 -13.17 -13.73
C ASN A 304 -1.00 -13.46 -12.92
N ALA A 305 -0.97 -13.25 -11.61
CA ALA A 305 -2.16 -13.38 -10.76
C ALA A 305 -3.31 -12.47 -11.22
N VAL A 306 -3.03 -11.22 -11.60
CA VAL A 306 -4.06 -10.32 -12.17
C VAL A 306 -4.58 -10.83 -13.50
N GLN A 307 -3.71 -11.33 -14.39
CA GLN A 307 -4.13 -11.84 -15.70
C GLN A 307 -5.04 -13.07 -15.56
N GLU A 308 -4.73 -13.99 -14.65
CA GLU A 308 -5.57 -15.14 -14.33
C GLU A 308 -6.94 -14.73 -13.78
N GLU A 309 -6.99 -13.75 -12.86
CA GLU A 309 -8.23 -13.24 -12.29
C GLU A 309 -9.11 -12.52 -13.32
N VAL A 310 -8.47 -11.81 -14.23
CA VAL A 310 -9.12 -11.01 -15.26
C VAL A 310 -9.68 -11.89 -16.38
N ALA A 311 -9.03 -13.01 -16.72
CA ALA A 311 -9.57 -13.98 -17.68
C ALA A 311 -10.93 -14.53 -17.25
N GLN A 312 -11.19 -14.57 -15.94
CA GLN A 312 -12.48 -14.98 -15.37
C GLN A 312 -13.54 -13.87 -15.39
N LEU A 313 -13.15 -12.60 -15.56
CA LEU A 313 -14.01 -11.41 -15.39
C LEU A 313 -13.74 -10.35 -16.47
N HIS A 314 -14.27 -10.55 -17.69
CA HIS A 314 -14.02 -9.74 -18.89
C HIS A 314 -14.12 -8.21 -18.66
N GLU A 315 -15.14 -7.72 -17.95
CA GLU A 315 -15.32 -6.27 -17.71
C GLU A 315 -14.17 -5.62 -16.90
N ARG A 316 -13.49 -6.41 -16.04
CA ARG A 316 -12.43 -5.88 -15.16
C ARG A 316 -11.06 -5.81 -15.84
N GLN A 317 -10.89 -6.43 -17.00
CA GLN A 317 -9.64 -6.42 -17.76
C GLN A 317 -9.17 -5.02 -18.11
N LEU A 318 -10.09 -4.22 -18.65
CA LEU A 318 -9.79 -2.88 -19.09
C LEU A 318 -9.46 -1.97 -17.90
N SER A 319 -10.20 -2.09 -16.79
CA SER A 319 -9.95 -1.31 -15.57
C SER A 319 -8.57 -1.62 -14.96
N ALA A 320 -8.23 -2.91 -14.83
CA ALA A 320 -6.96 -3.39 -14.33
C ALA A 320 -5.77 -2.87 -15.17
N ARG A 321 -5.85 -3.05 -16.49
CA ARG A 321 -4.83 -2.58 -17.43
C ARG A 321 -4.64 -1.07 -17.36
N ARG A 322 -5.72 -0.28 -17.29
CA ARG A 322 -5.65 1.18 -17.16
C ARG A 322 -4.91 1.58 -15.89
N ILE A 323 -5.29 1.03 -14.74
CA ILE A 323 -4.65 1.36 -13.44
C ILE A 323 -3.14 1.11 -13.50
N TYR A 324 -2.74 -0.05 -14.04
CA TYR A 324 -1.33 -0.39 -14.22
C TYR A 324 -0.57 0.65 -15.06
N LEU A 325 -1.10 1.00 -16.24
CA LEU A 325 -0.42 1.95 -17.14
C LEU A 325 -0.29 3.35 -16.53
N TYR A 326 -1.34 3.84 -15.85
CA TYR A 326 -1.28 5.15 -15.18
C TYR A 326 -0.33 5.16 -14.00
N LEU A 327 -0.23 4.07 -13.21
CA LEU A 327 0.75 3.96 -12.12
C LEU A 327 2.19 3.99 -12.65
N MET A 328 2.49 3.22 -13.70
CA MET A 328 3.84 3.20 -14.27
C MET A 328 4.19 4.51 -14.98
N SER A 329 3.23 5.14 -15.65
CA SER A 329 3.39 6.49 -16.21
C SER A 329 3.67 7.51 -15.09
N PHE A 330 2.95 7.43 -13.97
CA PHE A 330 3.16 8.34 -12.84
C PHE A 330 4.56 8.16 -12.24
N LEU A 331 4.97 6.91 -11.99
CA LEU A 331 6.29 6.58 -11.48
C LEU A 331 7.40 7.11 -12.41
N GLY A 332 7.30 6.84 -13.72
CA GLY A 332 8.25 7.36 -14.72
C GLY A 332 8.29 8.88 -14.77
N LEU A 333 7.13 9.55 -14.71
CA LEU A 333 7.05 11.02 -14.73
C LEU A 333 7.73 11.64 -13.51
N VAL A 334 7.45 11.14 -12.31
CA VAL A 334 8.05 11.66 -11.06
C VAL A 334 9.57 11.52 -11.12
N THR A 335 10.10 10.35 -11.52
CA THR A 335 11.55 10.14 -11.63
C THR A 335 12.19 10.99 -12.73
N LEU A 336 11.50 11.18 -13.86
CA LEU A 336 11.94 12.06 -14.94
C LEU A 336 12.04 13.52 -14.48
N ILE A 337 11.02 14.01 -13.78
CA ILE A 337 11.01 15.36 -13.19
C ILE A 337 12.17 15.51 -12.20
N THR A 338 12.41 14.53 -11.33
CA THR A 338 13.56 14.54 -10.42
C THR A 338 14.89 14.66 -11.18
N GLY A 339 15.08 13.91 -12.26
CA GLY A 339 16.27 14.00 -13.11
C GLY A 339 16.45 15.38 -13.75
N LEU A 340 15.36 15.96 -14.26
CA LEU A 340 15.36 17.32 -14.82
C LEU A 340 15.63 18.38 -13.75
N SER A 341 15.17 18.18 -12.51
CA SER A 341 15.45 19.08 -11.37
C SER A 341 16.94 19.11 -11.06
N VAL A 342 17.59 17.95 -11.04
CA VAL A 342 19.05 17.88 -10.88
C VAL A 342 19.74 18.57 -12.07
N PHE A 343 19.30 18.32 -13.30
CA PHE A 343 19.87 18.96 -14.49
C PHE A 343 19.82 20.49 -14.43
N LEU A 344 18.66 21.06 -14.14
CA LEU A 344 18.52 22.51 -13.95
C LEU A 344 19.36 23.02 -12.78
N GLY A 345 19.48 22.23 -11.71
CA GLY A 345 20.32 22.56 -10.58
C GLY A 345 21.80 22.66 -10.93
N ILE A 346 22.29 21.81 -11.84
CA ILE A 346 23.64 21.90 -12.40
C ILE A 346 23.79 23.20 -13.20
N LEU A 347 22.88 23.47 -14.16
CA LEU A 347 22.95 24.66 -15.01
C LEU A 347 22.92 25.96 -14.21
N LEU A 348 21.99 26.07 -13.25
CA LEU A 348 21.90 27.24 -12.37
C LEU A 348 23.14 27.37 -11.50
N ASN A 349 23.73 26.27 -11.03
CA ASN A 349 24.96 26.34 -10.26
C ASN A 349 26.13 26.88 -11.09
N VAL A 350 26.28 26.44 -12.34
CA VAL A 350 27.31 26.94 -13.25
C VAL A 350 27.12 28.44 -13.51
N TRP A 351 25.87 28.85 -13.75
CA TRP A 351 25.55 30.25 -14.02
C TRP A 351 25.78 31.17 -12.81
N ILE A 352 25.30 30.78 -11.63
CA ILE A 352 25.49 31.54 -10.38
C ILE A 352 26.99 31.67 -10.04
N GLN A 353 27.77 30.61 -10.26
CA GLN A 353 29.21 30.65 -10.03
C GLN A 353 29.94 31.59 -11.00
N ALA A 354 29.56 31.58 -12.28
CA ALA A 354 30.09 32.50 -13.27
C ALA A 354 29.80 33.98 -12.90
N ALA A 355 28.65 34.25 -12.28
CA ALA A 355 28.25 35.59 -11.86
C ALA A 355 28.83 36.04 -10.50
N GLY A 356 29.15 35.09 -9.60
CA GLY A 356 29.37 35.35 -8.17
C GLY A 356 30.79 35.18 -7.63
N GLY A 357 31.79 34.95 -8.50
CA GLY A 357 33.21 34.95 -8.11
C GLY A 357 33.59 33.94 -7.02
N VAL A 358 33.72 32.67 -7.40
CA VAL A 358 34.32 31.55 -6.63
C VAL A 358 33.61 31.18 -5.32
N THR A 359 32.93 30.03 -5.34
CA THR A 359 32.70 29.19 -4.16
C THR A 359 33.55 27.94 -4.28
N VAL A 360 34.17 27.49 -3.19
CA VAL A 360 34.90 26.21 -3.15
C VAL A 360 33.92 25.07 -3.46
N VAL A 361 33.93 24.59 -4.70
CA VAL A 361 33.17 23.40 -5.09
C VAL A 361 33.94 22.19 -4.58
N ALA A 362 33.27 21.35 -3.80
CA ALA A 362 33.87 20.10 -3.35
C ALA A 362 34.39 19.30 -4.55
N ALA A 363 35.60 18.76 -4.44
CA ALA A 363 36.15 17.85 -5.44
C ALA A 363 35.16 16.69 -5.67
N GLY A 364 34.89 16.33 -6.93
CA GLY A 364 33.92 15.28 -7.27
C GLY A 364 32.46 15.75 -7.40
N TRP A 365 32.14 17.01 -7.10
CA TRP A 365 30.74 17.50 -7.10
C TRP A 365 30.06 17.33 -8.46
N TRP A 366 30.71 17.76 -9.54
CA TRP A 366 30.08 17.74 -10.87
C TRP A 366 29.91 16.31 -11.38
N GLN A 367 30.86 15.40 -11.07
CA GLN A 367 30.75 13.99 -11.41
C GLN A 367 29.55 13.36 -10.71
N ASN A 368 29.38 13.61 -9.40
CA ASN A 368 28.25 13.13 -8.62
C ASN A 368 26.92 13.62 -9.19
N GLN A 369 26.79 14.93 -9.40
CA GLN A 369 25.55 15.54 -9.89
C GLN A 369 25.20 15.10 -11.31
N LEU A 370 26.19 15.05 -12.21
CA LEU A 370 25.99 14.62 -13.58
C LEU A 370 25.62 13.14 -13.65
N SER A 371 26.26 12.29 -12.85
CA SER A 371 25.98 10.85 -12.81
C SER A 371 24.54 10.57 -12.38
N ILE A 372 24.05 11.24 -11.32
CA ILE A 372 22.68 11.00 -10.83
C ILE A 372 21.64 11.59 -11.78
N CYS A 373 21.94 12.75 -12.36
CA CYS A 373 21.14 13.36 -13.42
C CYS A 373 20.96 12.39 -14.61
N LEU A 374 22.07 11.90 -15.17
CA LEU A 374 22.03 11.00 -16.32
C LEU A 374 21.36 9.67 -15.98
N ALA A 375 21.62 9.11 -14.80
CA ALA A 375 20.96 7.87 -14.36
C ALA A 375 19.43 8.02 -14.26
N LEU A 376 18.94 9.10 -13.65
CA LEU A 376 17.52 9.38 -13.56
C LEU A 376 16.89 9.57 -14.94
N LEU A 377 17.52 10.36 -15.82
CA LEU A 377 16.99 10.66 -17.15
C LEU A 377 16.98 9.41 -18.05
N ILE A 378 18.06 8.63 -18.08
CA ILE A 378 18.18 7.45 -18.95
C ILE A 378 17.21 6.35 -18.54
N VAL A 379 16.99 6.16 -17.24
CA VAL A 379 16.07 5.13 -16.74
C VAL A 379 14.60 5.58 -16.84
N ALA A 380 14.29 6.82 -16.45
CA ALA A 380 12.90 7.28 -16.35
C ALA A 380 12.26 7.69 -17.68
N THR A 381 13.04 8.26 -18.61
CA THR A 381 12.54 8.71 -19.92
C THR A 381 11.85 7.59 -20.71
N PRO A 382 12.47 6.41 -20.93
CA PRO A 382 11.83 5.33 -21.68
C PRO A 382 10.58 4.80 -20.99
N ILE A 383 10.58 4.73 -19.65
CA ILE A 383 9.42 4.30 -18.85
C ILE A 383 8.27 5.27 -19.09
N TRP A 384 8.47 6.57 -18.84
CA TRP A 384 7.40 7.56 -19.00
C TRP A 384 6.89 7.60 -20.44
N LEU A 385 7.79 7.69 -21.43
CA LEU A 385 7.40 7.75 -22.85
C LEU A 385 6.59 6.52 -23.28
N TYR A 386 7.01 5.31 -22.89
CA TYR A 386 6.32 4.08 -23.25
C TYR A 386 4.89 4.04 -22.67
N TYR A 387 4.76 4.21 -21.34
CA TYR A 387 3.46 4.11 -20.67
C TYR A 387 2.53 5.26 -21.04
N TRP A 388 3.06 6.47 -21.13
CA TRP A 388 2.27 7.63 -21.49
C TRP A 388 1.79 7.58 -22.95
N LYS A 389 2.65 7.19 -23.89
CA LYS A 389 2.26 6.96 -25.29
C LYS A 389 1.19 5.88 -25.40
N THR A 390 1.34 4.77 -24.68
CA THR A 390 0.37 3.67 -24.67
C THR A 390 -1.00 4.15 -24.17
N VAL A 391 -1.03 4.96 -23.12
CA VAL A 391 -2.25 5.56 -22.58
C VAL A 391 -2.89 6.55 -23.56
N LEU A 392 -2.10 7.36 -24.26
CA LEU A 392 -2.61 8.27 -25.29
C LEU A 392 -3.22 7.51 -26.48
N GLN A 393 -2.56 6.44 -26.93
CA GLN A 393 -3.07 5.56 -27.99
C GLN A 393 -4.38 4.89 -27.57
N MET A 394 -4.43 4.34 -26.36
CA MET A 394 -5.64 3.76 -25.78
C MET A 394 -6.80 4.77 -25.74
N ALA A 395 -6.53 6.02 -25.34
CA ALA A 395 -7.53 7.08 -25.33
C ALA A 395 -7.95 7.56 -26.73
N ALA A 396 -7.08 7.43 -27.73
CA ALA A 396 -7.41 7.73 -29.12
C ALA A 396 -8.32 6.64 -29.72
N GLU A 397 -7.99 5.37 -29.49
CA GLU A 397 -8.71 4.20 -30.00
C GLU A 397 -10.07 4.00 -29.33
N GLY A 398 -10.14 4.08 -28.00
CA GLY A 398 -11.38 3.87 -27.25
C GLY A 398 -12.26 5.12 -27.08
N GLY A 399 -11.90 6.22 -27.76
CA GLY A 399 -12.72 7.42 -27.87
C GLY A 399 -13.17 8.00 -26.51
N VAL A 400 -14.47 8.30 -26.40
CA VAL A 400 -15.02 8.99 -25.22
C VAL A 400 -14.96 8.12 -23.96
N ILE A 401 -15.13 6.79 -24.08
CA ILE A 401 -15.12 5.84 -22.95
C ILE A 401 -13.75 5.85 -22.25
N GLU A 402 -12.67 5.77 -23.02
CA GLU A 402 -11.31 5.79 -22.46
C GLU A 402 -10.91 7.17 -21.93
N ARG A 403 -11.33 8.25 -22.59
CA ARG A 403 -11.10 9.62 -22.11
C ARG A 403 -11.88 9.92 -20.82
N GLY A 404 -13.07 9.35 -20.68
CA GLY A 404 -13.92 9.45 -19.49
C GLY A 404 -13.50 8.54 -18.33
N ALA A 405 -12.53 7.65 -18.52
CA ALA A 405 -12.15 6.65 -17.52
C ALA A 405 -11.69 7.27 -16.20
N ARG A 406 -12.16 6.71 -15.07
CA ARG A 406 -11.84 7.20 -13.71
C ARG A 406 -10.34 7.25 -13.45
N SER A 407 -9.58 6.24 -13.91
CA SER A 407 -8.12 6.18 -13.74
C SER A 407 -7.40 7.33 -14.45
N ARG A 408 -7.85 7.72 -15.64
CA ARG A 408 -7.32 8.87 -16.40
C ARG A 408 -7.55 10.18 -15.67
N ARG A 409 -8.78 10.38 -15.20
CA ARG A 409 -9.15 11.57 -14.43
C ARG A 409 -8.33 11.67 -13.15
N VAL A 410 -8.25 10.58 -12.37
CA VAL A 410 -7.44 10.54 -11.14
C VAL A 410 -5.98 10.87 -11.44
N TYR A 411 -5.39 10.28 -12.47
CA TYR A 411 -4.00 10.58 -12.88
C TYR A 411 -3.80 12.06 -13.19
N LEU A 412 -4.62 12.64 -14.06
CA LEU A 412 -4.51 14.05 -14.46
C LEU A 412 -4.71 14.99 -13.28
N TYR A 413 -5.77 14.79 -12.47
CA TYR A 413 -6.03 15.65 -11.31
C TYR A 413 -4.94 15.54 -10.24
N VAL A 414 -4.42 14.34 -9.97
CA VAL A 414 -3.33 14.15 -9.01
C VAL A 414 -2.06 14.88 -9.47
N ILE A 415 -1.69 14.77 -10.74
CA ILE A 415 -0.53 15.50 -11.28
C ILE A 415 -0.75 17.01 -11.20
N LEU A 416 -1.90 17.51 -11.64
CA LEU A 416 -2.21 18.93 -11.56
C LEU A 416 -2.19 19.44 -10.11
N ALA A 417 -2.78 18.70 -9.17
CA ALA A 417 -2.78 19.06 -7.76
C ALA A 417 -1.37 19.11 -7.17
N ILE A 418 -0.54 18.08 -7.40
CA ILE A 418 0.85 18.04 -6.94
C ILE A 418 1.63 19.22 -7.51
N VAL A 419 1.51 19.46 -8.81
CA VAL A 419 2.22 20.55 -9.49
C VAL A 419 1.78 21.92 -8.99
N ILE A 420 0.48 22.15 -8.79
CA ILE A 420 -0.04 23.43 -8.26
C ILE A 420 0.46 23.66 -6.82
N ILE A 421 0.45 22.62 -5.97
CA ILE A 421 0.96 22.72 -4.60
C ILE A 421 2.45 23.05 -4.60
N LEU A 422 3.25 22.39 -5.44
CA LEU A 422 4.69 22.67 -5.57
C LEU A 422 4.94 24.11 -6.04
N LEU A 423 4.26 24.55 -7.12
CA LEU A 423 4.39 25.92 -7.64
C LEU A 423 3.99 26.97 -6.60
N ALA A 424 2.94 26.72 -5.82
CA ALA A 424 2.50 27.62 -4.76
C ALA A 424 3.55 27.71 -3.63
N ALA A 425 4.07 26.56 -3.18
CA ALA A 425 5.12 26.52 -2.15
C ALA A 425 6.40 27.23 -2.62
N ASP A 426 6.82 27.01 -3.86
CA ASP A 426 8.00 27.65 -4.44
C ASP A 426 7.80 29.15 -4.60
N LEU A 427 6.63 29.60 -5.06
CA LEU A 427 6.32 31.02 -5.19
C LEU A 427 6.34 31.72 -3.82
N VAL A 428 5.77 31.10 -2.79
CA VAL A 428 5.82 31.61 -1.41
C VAL A 428 7.28 31.76 -0.95
N ASN A 429 8.11 30.75 -1.17
CA ASN A 429 9.52 30.82 -0.77
C ASN A 429 10.29 31.89 -1.56
N ILE A 430 10.08 32.00 -2.88
CA ILE A 430 10.70 33.05 -3.71
C ILE A 430 10.35 34.45 -3.20
N ILE A 431 9.06 34.71 -2.95
CA ILE A 431 8.59 36.01 -2.46
C ILE A 431 9.16 36.28 -1.06
N TYR A 432 9.13 35.28 -0.17
CA TYR A 432 9.70 35.38 1.17
C TYR A 432 11.18 35.78 1.12
N GLN A 433 12.01 35.09 0.34
CA GLN A 433 13.44 35.38 0.24
C GLN A 433 13.71 36.75 -0.42
N LEU A 434 12.91 37.14 -1.41
CA LEU A 434 13.01 38.46 -2.03
C LEU A 434 12.70 39.58 -1.03
N LEU A 435 11.59 39.47 -0.30
CA LEU A 435 11.21 40.44 0.73
C LEU A 435 12.23 40.48 1.86
N ASN A 436 12.67 39.32 2.34
CA ASN A 436 13.65 39.20 3.40
C ASN A 436 14.98 39.86 2.99
N GLY A 437 15.48 39.60 1.79
CA GLY A 437 16.71 40.22 1.28
C GLY A 437 16.59 41.74 1.07
N LEU A 438 15.43 42.23 0.62
CA LEU A 438 15.16 43.67 0.51
C LEU A 438 15.11 44.35 1.87
N LEU A 439 14.43 43.75 2.86
CA LEU A 439 14.31 44.27 4.22
C LEU A 439 15.65 44.26 4.98
N GLN A 440 16.50 43.26 4.74
CA GLN A 440 17.83 43.16 5.34
C GLN A 440 18.88 44.06 4.64
N GLY A 441 18.52 44.74 3.55
CA GLY A 441 19.46 45.59 2.82
C GLY A 441 20.58 44.82 2.12
N THR A 442 20.37 43.53 1.81
CA THR A 442 21.32 42.66 1.11
C THR A 442 20.84 42.25 -0.31
N PRO A 443 20.36 43.18 -1.15
CA PRO A 443 19.93 42.83 -2.51
C PRO A 443 21.13 42.38 -3.34
N GLY A 444 21.01 41.24 -4.03
CA GLY A 444 22.05 40.75 -4.94
C GLY A 444 22.14 39.22 -5.05
N VAL A 445 23.34 38.72 -5.32
CA VAL A 445 23.64 37.29 -5.58
C VAL A 445 23.23 36.37 -4.42
N ASN A 446 23.17 36.89 -3.19
CA ASN A 446 22.72 36.12 -2.01
C ASN A 446 21.26 35.69 -2.13
N ILE A 447 20.36 36.59 -2.52
CA ILE A 447 18.94 36.25 -2.78
C ILE A 447 18.84 35.15 -3.86
N LEU A 448 19.65 35.25 -4.92
CA LEU A 448 19.67 34.25 -5.99
C LEU A 448 20.15 32.87 -5.50
N ARG A 449 21.12 32.83 -4.56
CA ARG A 449 21.58 31.59 -3.92
C ARG A 449 20.50 30.98 -3.03
N ASP A 450 19.80 31.80 -2.25
CA ASP A 450 18.75 31.37 -1.33
C ASP A 450 17.50 30.88 -2.07
N VAL A 451 17.22 31.46 -3.23
CA VAL A 451 16.07 31.13 -4.08
C VAL A 451 16.39 30.02 -5.09
N LYS A 452 17.65 29.64 -5.26
CA LYS A 452 18.12 28.65 -6.26
C LYS A 452 17.29 27.37 -6.27
N TRP A 453 17.00 26.81 -5.10
CA TRP A 453 16.22 25.57 -4.98
C TRP A 453 14.78 25.77 -5.49
N SER A 454 14.11 26.86 -5.08
CA SER A 454 12.76 27.18 -5.58
C SER A 454 12.73 27.58 -7.04
N LEU A 455 13.79 28.14 -7.61
CA LEU A 455 13.88 28.38 -9.05
C LEU A 455 13.93 27.08 -9.86
N GLN A 456 14.69 26.08 -9.39
CA GLN A 456 14.74 24.75 -10.02
C GLN A 456 13.35 24.11 -10.03
N THR A 457 12.68 24.14 -8.88
CA THR A 457 11.38 23.52 -8.68
C THR A 457 10.21 24.38 -9.19
N LEU A 458 10.41 25.66 -9.54
CA LEU A 458 9.40 26.47 -10.24
C LEU A 458 9.43 26.26 -11.76
N LEU A 459 10.63 26.23 -12.36
CA LEU A 459 10.76 26.21 -13.83
C LEU A 459 10.29 24.89 -14.46
N LEU A 460 10.39 23.76 -13.74
CA LEU A 460 10.03 22.44 -14.28
C LEU A 460 8.56 22.09 -14.22
N PRO A 461 7.83 22.35 -13.12
CA PRO A 461 6.43 21.99 -13.06
C PRO A 461 5.55 22.86 -13.96
N VAL A 462 6.00 24.05 -14.38
CA VAL A 462 5.23 24.89 -15.32
C VAL A 462 4.98 24.19 -16.68
N PRO A 463 5.99 23.68 -17.42
CA PRO A 463 5.75 22.87 -18.61
C PRO A 463 4.88 21.63 -18.35
N VAL A 464 5.08 20.95 -17.23
CA VAL A 464 4.30 19.75 -16.85
C VAL A 464 2.83 20.12 -16.63
N LEU A 465 2.56 21.23 -15.95
CA LEU A 465 1.23 21.79 -15.74
C LEU A 465 0.57 22.10 -17.09
N LEU A 466 1.25 22.88 -17.92
CA LEU A 466 0.72 23.30 -19.22
C LEU A 466 0.40 22.10 -20.11
N TYR A 467 1.27 21.10 -20.14
CA TYR A 467 1.06 19.89 -20.92
C TYR A 467 -0.16 19.08 -20.43
N HIS A 468 -0.20 18.71 -19.15
CA HIS A 468 -1.28 17.88 -18.61
C HIS A 468 -2.62 18.63 -18.54
N TRP A 469 -2.57 19.95 -18.34
CA TRP A 469 -3.76 20.81 -18.41
C TRP A 469 -4.35 20.85 -19.82
N ARG A 470 -3.52 20.96 -20.86
CA ARG A 470 -3.98 20.88 -22.26
C ARG A 470 -4.62 19.54 -22.56
N VAL A 471 -4.02 18.44 -22.09
CA VAL A 471 -4.57 17.09 -22.25
C VAL A 471 -5.94 16.98 -21.57
N LEU A 472 -6.07 17.45 -20.32
CA LEU A 472 -7.35 17.47 -19.61
C LEU A 472 -8.42 18.27 -20.36
N ARG A 473 -8.09 19.49 -20.82
CA ARG A 473 -9.02 20.31 -21.61
C ARG A 473 -9.41 19.63 -22.92
N GLN A 474 -8.47 19.01 -23.61
CA GLN A 474 -8.75 18.28 -24.84
C GLN A 474 -9.72 17.12 -24.59
N ASP A 475 -9.53 16.36 -23.50
CA ASP A 475 -10.45 15.30 -23.12
C ASP A 475 -11.87 15.84 -22.83
N GLN A 476 -11.96 16.97 -22.11
CA GLN A 476 -13.24 17.64 -21.84
C GLN A 476 -13.94 18.10 -23.13
N HIS A 477 -13.21 18.74 -24.05
CA HIS A 477 -13.74 19.15 -25.35
C HIS A 477 -14.24 17.97 -26.19
N LEU A 478 -13.55 16.83 -26.10
CA LEU A 478 -13.92 15.58 -26.79
C LEU A 478 -14.99 14.76 -26.05
N GLY A 479 -15.70 15.38 -25.10
CA GLY A 479 -16.88 14.79 -24.47
C GLY A 479 -16.59 13.85 -23.30
N ALA A 480 -15.38 13.83 -22.77
CA ALA A 480 -15.05 12.99 -21.60
C ALA A 480 -15.97 13.25 -20.40
N GLU A 481 -16.48 14.48 -20.25
CA GLU A 481 -17.44 14.88 -19.21
C GLU A 481 -18.90 14.77 -19.64
N LYS A 482 -19.18 14.60 -20.95
CA LYS A 482 -20.53 14.49 -21.51
C LYS A 482 -21.08 13.07 -21.47
N LEU A 483 -20.27 12.06 -21.10
CA LEU A 483 -20.80 10.75 -20.76
C LEU A 483 -21.72 10.92 -19.56
N LEU A 484 -23.03 10.97 -19.81
CA LEU A 484 -24.01 10.62 -18.81
C LEU A 484 -23.55 9.28 -18.22
N PRO A 485 -23.44 9.16 -16.89
CA PRO A 485 -23.03 7.90 -16.29
C PRO A 485 -23.95 6.81 -16.82
N ALA A 486 -23.37 5.73 -17.36
CA ALA A 486 -24.14 4.56 -17.77
C ALA A 486 -25.09 4.22 -16.63
N LYS A 487 -26.40 4.27 -16.91
CA LYS A 487 -27.39 4.15 -15.84
C LYS A 487 -27.26 2.76 -15.24
N THR A 488 -27.25 2.69 -13.93
CA THR A 488 -27.37 1.41 -13.25
C THR A 488 -28.78 0.91 -13.47
N VAL A 489 -28.92 0.00 -14.43
CA VAL A 489 -30.18 -0.67 -14.70
C VAL A 489 -30.25 -1.91 -13.80
N THR A 490 -31.28 -1.98 -12.97
CA THR A 490 -31.55 -3.12 -12.12
C THR A 490 -32.84 -3.76 -12.59
N LEU A 491 -32.79 -5.00 -13.09
CA LEU A 491 -33.98 -5.75 -13.49
C LEU A 491 -34.45 -6.62 -12.33
N LEU A 492 -35.67 -6.39 -11.85
CA LEU A 492 -36.35 -7.28 -10.92
C LEU A 492 -37.19 -8.28 -11.72
N ALA A 493 -36.77 -9.55 -11.77
CA ALA A 493 -37.47 -10.57 -12.55
C ALA A 493 -37.27 -11.99 -12.00
N SER A 494 -38.11 -12.94 -12.44
CA SER A 494 -38.03 -14.36 -12.07
C SER A 494 -36.88 -15.09 -12.81
N GLU A 495 -36.55 -16.31 -12.40
CA GLU A 495 -35.39 -17.06 -12.94
C GLU A 495 -35.51 -17.35 -14.46
N ARG A 496 -36.73 -17.33 -15.00
CA ARG A 496 -37.02 -17.50 -16.44
C ARG A 496 -36.71 -16.25 -17.28
N ALA A 497 -36.50 -15.09 -16.66
CA ALA A 497 -36.24 -13.81 -17.33
C ALA A 497 -34.77 -13.53 -17.67
N SER A 498 -33.88 -14.50 -17.46
CA SER A 498 -32.46 -14.38 -17.82
C SER A 498 -32.25 -14.05 -19.31
N GLY A 499 -33.08 -14.61 -20.20
CA GLY A 499 -33.05 -14.31 -21.63
C GLY A 499 -33.41 -12.85 -21.99
N LEU A 500 -34.36 -12.25 -21.27
CA LEU A 500 -34.74 -10.84 -21.46
C LEU A 500 -33.60 -9.91 -21.01
N ALA A 501 -32.97 -10.22 -19.88
CA ALA A 501 -31.81 -9.48 -19.38
C ALA A 501 -30.68 -9.45 -20.43
N SER A 502 -30.36 -10.60 -21.03
CA SER A 502 -29.33 -10.68 -22.08
C SER A 502 -29.69 -9.90 -23.34
N ARG A 503 -30.96 -9.89 -23.77
CA ARG A 503 -31.41 -9.07 -24.92
C ARG A 503 -31.29 -7.57 -24.65
N ILE A 504 -31.70 -7.12 -23.47
CA ILE A 504 -31.57 -5.71 -23.08
C ILE A 504 -30.09 -5.34 -22.92
N GLU A 505 -29.25 -6.19 -22.31
CA GLU A 505 -27.81 -5.97 -22.20
C GLU A 505 -27.14 -5.81 -23.57
N GLN A 506 -27.52 -6.65 -24.54
CA GLN A 506 -26.97 -6.61 -25.89
C GLN A 506 -27.29 -5.30 -26.61
N LYS A 507 -28.51 -4.75 -26.43
CA LYS A 507 -28.89 -3.47 -27.05
C LYS A 507 -28.44 -2.24 -26.27
N LEU A 508 -28.44 -2.31 -24.94
CA LEU A 508 -28.02 -1.23 -24.05
C LEU A 508 -26.49 -1.06 -24.03
N GLY A 509 -25.74 -2.13 -24.36
CA GLY A 509 -24.28 -2.13 -24.32
C GLY A 509 -23.68 -2.00 -22.92
N SER A 510 -24.50 -2.16 -21.87
CA SER A 510 -24.09 -2.08 -20.47
C SER A 510 -24.76 -3.17 -19.64
N GLY A 511 -24.01 -3.77 -18.70
CA GLY A 511 -24.50 -4.86 -17.85
C GLY A 511 -25.68 -4.46 -16.96
N ILE A 512 -26.64 -5.36 -16.81
CA ILE A 512 -27.85 -5.16 -16.03
C ILE A 512 -27.74 -5.96 -14.73
N ARG A 513 -28.04 -5.31 -13.60
CA ARG A 513 -28.09 -6.01 -12.32
C ARG A 513 -29.41 -6.75 -12.19
N LEU A 514 -29.39 -8.07 -12.28
CA LEU A 514 -30.57 -8.89 -12.01
C LEU A 514 -30.81 -9.04 -10.49
N LEU A 515 -31.96 -8.58 -10.01
CA LEU A 515 -32.53 -8.93 -8.72
C LEU A 515 -33.61 -9.99 -8.94
N ARG A 516 -33.52 -11.08 -8.19
CA ARG A 516 -34.49 -12.19 -8.30
C ARG A 516 -35.64 -11.95 -7.34
N HIS A 517 -36.86 -12.01 -7.86
CA HIS A 517 -38.05 -12.08 -7.03
C HIS A 517 -38.14 -13.47 -6.37
N LEU A 518 -38.55 -13.54 -5.10
CA LEU A 518 -38.62 -14.80 -4.35
C LEU A 518 -39.99 -15.51 -4.50
N ASP A 519 -41.04 -14.79 -4.92
CA ASP A 519 -42.36 -15.38 -5.07
C ASP A 519 -42.52 -16.09 -6.43
N GLU A 520 -43.10 -17.29 -6.40
CA GLU A 520 -43.42 -18.16 -7.55
C GLU A 520 -44.67 -17.72 -8.33
N THR A 521 -44.93 -16.41 -8.46
CA THR A 521 -46.06 -15.99 -9.30
C THR A 521 -45.68 -16.13 -10.78
N PRO A 522 -46.49 -16.86 -11.58
CA PRO A 522 -46.30 -16.92 -13.03
C PRO A 522 -46.80 -15.60 -13.61
N GLU A 523 -45.96 -14.57 -13.60
CA GLU A 523 -46.19 -13.44 -14.51
C GLU A 523 -45.76 -13.89 -15.90
N ASP A 524 -46.68 -13.79 -16.87
CA ASP A 524 -46.41 -14.00 -18.28
C ASP A 524 -45.19 -13.15 -18.67
N MET A 525 -44.20 -13.81 -19.27
CA MET A 525 -42.99 -13.14 -19.73
C MET A 525 -43.33 -12.28 -20.95
N PRO A 526 -43.06 -10.97 -20.92
CA PRO A 526 -43.26 -10.15 -22.11
C PRO A 526 -42.29 -10.59 -23.21
N ASP A 527 -42.83 -11.14 -24.30
CA ASP A 527 -42.06 -11.35 -25.53
C ASP A 527 -41.96 -10.01 -26.27
N LEU A 528 -40.99 -9.19 -25.87
CA LEU A 528 -40.77 -7.89 -26.49
C LEU A 528 -40.23 -8.08 -27.91
N SER A 529 -40.91 -7.45 -28.87
CA SER A 529 -40.38 -7.27 -30.22
C SER A 529 -39.12 -6.39 -30.19
N ASP A 530 -38.28 -6.45 -31.25
CA ASP A 530 -37.05 -5.65 -31.30
C ASP A 530 -37.31 -4.12 -31.28
N GLU A 531 -38.47 -3.68 -31.78
CA GLU A 531 -38.90 -2.28 -31.75
C GLU A 531 -39.31 -1.83 -30.34
N GLU A 532 -39.99 -2.69 -29.58
CA GLU A 532 -40.32 -2.42 -28.18
C GLU A 532 -39.08 -2.43 -27.29
N LEU A 533 -38.09 -3.25 -27.62
CA LEU A 533 -36.80 -3.28 -26.95
C LEU A 533 -36.02 -1.97 -27.18
N ASP A 534 -36.02 -1.44 -28.41
CA ASP A 534 -35.40 -0.14 -28.73
C ASP A 534 -36.10 1.03 -28.03
N ASN A 535 -37.43 0.98 -27.95
CA ASN A 535 -38.21 1.94 -27.18
C ASN A 535 -37.91 1.85 -25.67
N LEU A 536 -37.74 0.63 -25.14
CA LEU A 536 -37.35 0.42 -23.75
C LEU A 536 -35.96 0.98 -23.45
N VAL A 537 -34.98 0.73 -24.32
CA VAL A 537 -33.62 1.29 -24.22
C VAL A 537 -33.67 2.82 -24.25
N THR A 538 -34.42 3.41 -25.17
CA THR A 538 -34.60 4.87 -25.25
C THR A 538 -35.22 5.43 -23.96
N ARG A 539 -36.22 4.76 -23.38
CA ARG A 539 -36.83 5.14 -22.10
C ARG A 539 -35.85 5.03 -20.93
N ILE A 540 -35.02 3.99 -20.92
CA ILE A 540 -33.94 3.84 -19.94
C ILE A 540 -32.97 5.01 -20.07
N GLU A 541 -32.50 5.33 -21.27
CA GLU A 541 -31.53 6.41 -21.54
C GLU A 541 -32.06 7.81 -21.24
N THR A 542 -33.37 8.03 -21.40
CA THR A 542 -34.04 9.31 -21.14
C THR A 542 -34.59 9.46 -19.71
N ALA A 543 -34.70 8.37 -18.93
CA ALA A 543 -35.19 8.41 -17.55
C ALA A 543 -34.40 9.39 -16.65
N PRO A 544 -35.04 10.13 -15.72
CA PRO A 544 -34.30 11.02 -14.83
C PRO A 544 -33.40 10.24 -13.85
N GLY A 545 -32.16 10.68 -13.67
CA GLY A 545 -31.21 10.09 -12.71
C GLY A 545 -30.35 8.95 -13.27
N ASN A 546 -29.46 8.43 -12.41
CA ASN A 546 -28.41 7.48 -12.80
C ASN A 546 -28.74 6.03 -12.45
N LYS A 547 -29.88 5.77 -11.80
CA LYS A 547 -30.34 4.44 -11.41
C LYS A 547 -31.77 4.24 -11.89
N VAL A 548 -32.00 3.12 -12.57
CA VAL A 548 -33.28 2.76 -13.17
C VAL A 548 -33.58 1.33 -12.76
N MET A 549 -34.75 1.12 -12.18
CA MET A 549 -35.26 -0.21 -11.87
C MET A 549 -36.26 -0.61 -12.95
N LEU A 550 -36.02 -1.76 -13.58
CA LEU A 550 -36.95 -2.40 -14.49
C LEU A 550 -37.76 -3.41 -13.68
N VAL A 551 -39.07 -3.24 -13.67
CA VAL A 551 -40.00 -4.18 -13.04
C VAL A 551 -40.88 -4.74 -14.15
N VAL A 552 -40.87 -6.07 -14.27
CA VAL A 552 -41.83 -6.78 -15.13
C VAL A 552 -43.15 -6.83 -14.37
N VAL A 553 -44.24 -6.40 -14.99
CA VAL A 553 -45.60 -6.47 -14.42
C VAL A 553 -46.52 -6.93 -15.56
N GLY A 554 -46.83 -8.23 -15.59
CA GLY A 554 -47.49 -8.87 -16.74
C GLY A 554 -46.68 -8.66 -18.04
N ASP A 555 -47.36 -8.37 -19.16
CA ASP A 555 -46.74 -8.17 -20.49
C ASP A 555 -46.00 -6.82 -20.67
N LYS A 556 -45.70 -6.09 -19.60
CA LYS A 556 -45.04 -4.77 -19.70
C LYS A 556 -43.82 -4.64 -18.79
N VAL A 557 -42.80 -3.96 -19.31
CA VAL A 557 -41.62 -3.54 -18.53
C VAL A 557 -41.77 -2.08 -18.10
N MET A 558 -41.90 -1.88 -16.79
CA MET A 558 -41.93 -0.55 -16.17
C MET A 558 -40.50 -0.04 -15.93
N VAL A 559 -40.26 1.23 -16.27
CA VAL A 559 -38.98 1.92 -16.08
C VAL A 559 -39.12 2.88 -14.92
N LEU A 560 -38.51 2.55 -13.78
CA LEU A 560 -38.62 3.30 -12.53
C LEU A 560 -37.28 3.95 -12.16
N PRO A 561 -37.07 5.25 -12.44
CA PRO A 561 -35.91 5.96 -11.91
C PRO A 561 -35.98 6.01 -10.37
N TYR A 562 -34.88 5.70 -9.69
CA TYR A 562 -34.86 5.65 -8.22
C TYR A 562 -33.58 6.24 -7.61
N ARG A 563 -33.63 6.52 -6.30
CA ARG A 563 -32.51 6.98 -5.47
C ARG A 563 -32.52 6.19 -4.16
N GLU A 564 -31.33 5.79 -3.69
CA GLU A 564 -31.13 5.11 -2.39
C GLU A 564 -30.98 6.09 -1.24
#